data_AF-A0A2Z3NB34-F1
#
_entry.id   AF-A0A2Z3NB34-F1
#
_cell.length_a   1.000
_cell.length_b   1.000
_cell.length_c   1.000
_cell.angle_alpha   90.00
_cell.angle_beta   90.00
_cell.angle_gamma   90.00
#
_symmetry.space_group_name_H-M   'P 1'
#
loop_
_entity.id
_entity.type
_entity.pdbx_description
1 polymer ?
#
loop_
_entity_poly.entity_id
_entity_poly.type
_entity_poly.pdbx_seq_one_letter_code
_entity_poly.pdbx_strand_id
1 'polypeptide(L)'
;MALYFVASFCTIAVLLCIKRFYEMSALVFINECFLLGLTLLALGAALFVHQTGFFRPFFQGFQQLYRWIVPKPKMLIREEEKWANDVWLKDWKNRTTDRIKTVLLGTGTGCLFISLTYLFFYY
;
A
#
# COMPACT_ATOMS: atom_id res chain seq x y z
N MET A 1 6.60 8.50 10.55
CA MET A 1 8.01 8.06 10.73
C MET A 1 8.15 6.93 11.74
N ALA A 2 7.79 7.08 13.02
CA ALA A 2 7.93 5.97 14.00
C ALA A 2 7.28 4.65 13.54
N LEU A 3 6.04 4.71 13.03
CA LEU A 3 5.30 3.55 12.54
C LEU A 3 6.01 2.82 11.39
N TYR A 4 6.70 3.57 10.51
CA TYR A 4 7.47 3.01 9.40
C TYR A 4 8.67 2.19 9.92
N PHE A 5 9.45 2.77 10.84
CA PHE A 5 10.62 2.09 11.42
C PHE A 5 10.20 0.86 12.22
N VAL A 6 9.11 0.95 12.99
CA VAL A 6 8.55 -0.20 13.72
C VAL A 6 8.12 -1.28 12.74
N ALA A 7 7.39 -0.96 11.68
CA ALA A 7 6.97 -1.93 10.68
C ALA A 7 8.18 -2.62 10.01
N SER A 8 9.19 -1.84 9.59
CA SER A 8 10.42 -2.38 9.02
C SER A 8 11.16 -3.29 10.01
N PHE A 9 11.37 -2.86 11.25
CA PHE A 9 12.09 -3.65 12.25
C PHE A 9 11.34 -4.94 12.61
N CYS A 10 10.01 -4.87 12.79
CA CYS A 10 9.18 -6.04 13.03
C CYS A 10 9.25 -7.03 11.86
N THR A 11 9.21 -6.56 10.61
CA THR A 11 9.36 -7.47 9.47
C THR A 11 10.72 -8.15 9.43
N ILE A 12 11.78 -7.42 9.75
CA ILE A 12 13.13 -7.98 9.81
C ILE A 12 13.19 -9.08 10.87
N ALA A 13 12.70 -8.81 12.08
CA ALA A 13 12.66 -9.77 13.17
C ALA A 13 11.86 -11.04 12.80
N VAL A 14 10.67 -10.88 12.22
CA VAL A 14 9.80 -11.99 11.80
C VAL A 14 10.48 -12.84 10.72
N LEU A 15 11.09 -12.22 9.70
CA LEU A 15 11.77 -12.95 8.62
C LEU A 15 13.00 -13.72 9.14
N LEU A 16 13.74 -13.17 10.09
CA LEU A 16 14.84 -13.87 10.75
C LEU A 16 14.35 -15.09 11.55
N CYS A 17 13.23 -14.95 12.27
CA CYS A 17 12.57 -16.08 12.93
C CYS A 17 12.16 -17.16 11.92
N ILE A 18 11.48 -16.78 10.83
CA ILE A 18 11.03 -17.72 9.79
C ILE A 18 12.23 -18.48 9.21
N LYS A 19 13.30 -17.78 8.84
CA LYS A 19 14.51 -18.41 8.32
C LYS A 19 15.08 -19.43 9.30
N ARG A 20 15.12 -19.10 10.59
CA ARG A 20 15.67 -19.98 11.63
C ARG A 20 14.84 -21.25 11.83
N PHE A 21 13.52 -21.17 11.68
CA PHE A 21 12.62 -22.31 11.89
C PHE A 21 12.45 -23.22 10.66
N TYR A 22 12.47 -22.66 9.44
CA TYR A 22 12.10 -23.39 8.23
C TYR A 22 13.27 -23.99 7.45
N GLU A 23 14.51 -23.86 7.93
CA GLU A 23 15.75 -24.36 7.27
C GLU A 23 15.78 -24.14 5.75
N MET A 24 15.25 -23.00 5.28
CA MET A 24 15.15 -22.73 3.86
C MET A 24 16.54 -22.54 3.25
N SER A 25 16.70 -23.01 2.01
CA SER A 25 17.91 -22.69 1.23
C SER A 25 18.07 -21.17 1.13
N ALA A 26 19.31 -20.70 1.29
CA ALA A 26 19.61 -19.26 1.35
C ALA A 26 19.11 -18.53 0.09
N LEU A 27 19.26 -19.14 -1.07
CA LEU A 27 18.89 -18.56 -2.36
C LEU A 27 17.37 -18.40 -2.52
N VAL A 28 16.58 -19.41 -2.11
CA VAL A 28 15.11 -19.31 -2.13
C VAL A 28 14.64 -18.23 -1.16
N PHE A 29 15.20 -18.18 0.05
CA PHE A 29 14.85 -17.17 1.03
C PHE A 29 15.13 -15.73 0.52
N ILE A 30 16.28 -15.51 -0.12
CA ILE A 30 16.65 -14.21 -0.70
C ILE A 30 15.64 -13.79 -1.78
N ASN A 31 15.32 -14.69 -2.71
CA ASN A 31 14.43 -14.41 -3.84
C ASN A 31 12.99 -14.13 -3.38
N GLU A 32 12.46 -14.95 -2.47
CA GLU A 32 11.11 -14.75 -1.90
C GLU A 32 11.03 -13.43 -1.13
N CYS A 33 12.02 -13.12 -0.28
CA CYS A 33 12.07 -11.83 0.41
C CYS A 33 12.17 -10.65 -0.56
N PHE A 34 12.91 -10.79 -1.65
CA PHE A 34 13.03 -9.74 -2.66
C PHE A 34 11.69 -9.49 -3.36
N LEU A 35 11.03 -10.56 -3.81
CA LEU A 35 9.76 -10.49 -4.53
C LEU A 35 8.64 -9.96 -3.63
N LEU A 36 8.58 -10.42 -2.37
CA LEU A 36 7.67 -9.87 -1.37
C LEU A 36 7.96 -8.39 -1.11
N GLY A 37 9.23 -8.02 -0.91
CA GLY A 37 9.61 -6.62 -0.72
C GLY A 37 9.17 -5.72 -1.87
N LEU A 38 9.44 -6.15 -3.11
CA LEU A 38 9.08 -5.43 -4.33
C LEU A 38 7.57 -5.27 -4.48
N THR A 39 6.80 -6.34 -4.27
CA THR A 39 5.33 -6.31 -4.41
C THR A 39 4.68 -5.40 -3.37
N LEU A 40 5.13 -5.45 -2.10
CA LEU A 40 4.62 -4.55 -1.06
C LEU A 40 4.96 -3.08 -1.35
N LEU A 41 6.17 -2.79 -1.83
CA LEU A 41 6.56 -1.43 -2.22
C LEU A 41 5.75 -0.92 -3.41
N ALA A 42 5.54 -1.75 -4.43
CA ALA A 42 4.72 -1.41 -5.58
C ALA A 42 3.27 -1.06 -5.16
N LEU A 43 2.68 -1.87 -4.26
CA LEU A 43 1.35 -1.60 -3.71
C LEU A 43 1.33 -0.31 -2.87
N GLY A 44 2.33 -0.09 -2.01
CA GLY A 44 2.45 1.13 -1.22
C GLY A 44 2.58 2.38 -2.09
N ALA A 45 3.37 2.29 -3.18
CA ALA A 45 3.51 3.36 -4.16
C ALA A 45 2.21 3.60 -4.95
N ALA A 46 1.51 2.55 -5.35
CA ALA A 46 0.21 2.68 -6.02
C ALA A 46 -0.83 3.39 -5.13
N LEU A 47 -0.87 3.06 -3.83
CA LEU A 47 -1.70 3.76 -2.85
C LEU A 47 -1.30 5.23 -2.71
N PHE A 48 0.00 5.53 -2.70
CA PHE A 48 0.50 6.91 -2.67
C PHE A 48 0.02 7.71 -3.88
N VAL A 49 0.18 7.18 -5.10
CA VAL A 49 -0.28 7.82 -6.34
C VAL A 49 -1.81 7.97 -6.37
N HIS A 50 -2.54 7.02 -5.82
CA HIS A 50 -3.98 7.13 -5.70
C HIS A 50 -4.39 8.27 -4.74
N GLN A 51 -3.70 8.42 -3.61
CA GLN A 51 -3.96 9.49 -2.64
C GLN A 51 -3.62 10.89 -3.15
N THR A 52 -2.55 11.03 -3.95
CA THR A 52 -2.18 12.32 -4.55
C THR A 52 -3.23 12.83 -5.53
N GLY A 53 -4.19 11.98 -5.92
CA GLY A 53 -5.29 12.36 -6.79
C GLY A 53 -4.90 12.34 -8.27
N PHE A 54 -3.80 11.67 -8.63
CA PHE A 54 -3.36 11.51 -10.02
C PHE A 54 -4.49 11.02 -10.94
N PHE A 55 -5.33 10.11 -10.45
CA PHE A 55 -6.46 9.57 -11.22
C PHE A 55 -7.72 10.45 -11.21
N ARG A 56 -7.81 11.50 -10.39
CA ARG A 56 -8.99 12.38 -10.32
C ARG A 56 -9.40 12.96 -11.69
N PRO A 57 -8.50 13.55 -12.50
CA PRO A 57 -8.89 14.07 -13.81
C PRO A 57 -9.45 12.98 -14.74
N PHE A 58 -8.87 11.78 -14.71
CA PHE A 58 -9.39 10.65 -15.49
C PHE A 58 -10.80 10.27 -15.06
N PHE A 59 -11.04 10.10 -13.75
CA PHE A 59 -12.36 9.78 -13.22
C PHE A 59 -13.39 10.88 -13.50
N GLN A 60 -12.99 12.15 -13.43
CA GLN A 60 -13.87 13.27 -13.78
C GLN A 60 -14.26 13.24 -15.27
N GLY A 61 -13.30 12.98 -16.17
CA GLY A 61 -13.56 12.81 -17.59
C GLY A 61 -14.53 11.65 -17.87
N PHE A 62 -14.30 10.49 -17.26
CA PHE A 62 -15.21 9.34 -17.38
C PHE A 62 -16.60 9.63 -16.81
N GLN A 63 -16.70 10.33 -15.67
CA GLN A 63 -17.99 10.74 -15.11
C GLN A 63 -18.75 11.69 -16.04
N GLN A 64 -18.05 12.60 -16.73
CA GLN A 64 -18.68 13.52 -17.67
C GLN A 64 -19.23 12.78 -18.90
N LEU A 65 -18.48 11.83 -19.45
CA LEU A 65 -18.96 10.92 -20.51
C LEU A 65 -20.15 10.07 -20.04
N TYR A 66 -20.07 9.51 -18.83
CA TYR A 66 -21.14 8.69 -18.28
C TYR A 66 -22.44 9.48 -18.10
N ARG A 67 -22.36 10.73 -17.61
CA ARG A 67 -23.53 11.61 -17.46
C ARG A 67 -24.20 11.96 -18.79
N TRP A 68 -23.48 11.92 -19.91
CA TRP A 68 -24.07 12.08 -21.24
C TRP A 68 -24.89 10.86 -21.67
N ILE A 69 -24.49 9.65 -21.25
CA ILE A 69 -25.16 8.39 -21.62
C ILE A 69 -26.31 8.08 -20.66
N VAL A 70 -26.10 8.27 -19.35
CA VAL A 70 -27.07 7.95 -18.30
C VAL A 70 -27.34 9.17 -17.43
N PRO A 71 -28.53 9.80 -17.52
CA PRO A 71 -28.89 10.90 -16.64
C PRO A 71 -29.00 10.38 -15.20
N LYS A 72 -28.19 10.94 -14.31
CA LYS A 72 -28.08 10.50 -12.91
C LYS A 72 -29.34 10.94 -12.12
N PRO A 73 -30.05 10.03 -11.43
CA PRO A 73 -31.28 10.37 -10.70
C PRO A 73 -30.98 11.24 -9.47
N LYS A 74 -31.86 12.21 -9.19
CA LYS A 74 -31.70 13.23 -8.12
C LYS A 74 -31.53 12.63 -6.71
N MET A 75 -32.03 11.43 -6.46
CA MET A 75 -31.88 10.72 -5.18
C MET A 75 -30.43 10.33 -4.89
N LEU A 76 -29.68 9.85 -5.90
CA LEU A 76 -28.28 9.45 -5.74
C LEU A 76 -27.37 10.66 -5.51
N ILE A 77 -27.72 11.82 -6.08
CA ILE A 77 -26.98 13.08 -5.89
C ILE A 77 -27.10 13.56 -4.44
N ARG A 78 -28.30 13.48 -3.85
CA ARG A 78 -28.53 13.84 -2.44
C ARG A 78 -27.81 12.93 -1.47
N GLU A 79 -27.71 11.64 -1.79
CA GLU A 79 -26.91 10.72 -0.98
C GLU A 79 -25.43 11.06 -1.10
N GLU A 80 -24.89 11.18 -2.32
CA GLU A 80 -23.49 11.58 -2.52
C GLU A 80 -23.11 12.87 -1.80
N GLU A 81 -24.00 13.88 -1.73
CA GLU A 81 -23.79 15.11 -0.95
C GLU A 81 -23.74 14.86 0.57
N LYS A 82 -24.58 13.97 1.11
CA LYS A 82 -24.51 13.58 2.52
C LYS A 82 -23.20 12.87 2.83
N TRP A 83 -22.81 11.90 2.01
CA TRP A 83 -21.57 11.14 2.16
C TRP A 83 -20.31 12.02 1.94
N ALA A 84 -20.40 13.04 1.08
CA ALA A 84 -19.31 13.99 0.85
C ALA A 84 -19.12 14.99 2.00
N ASN A 85 -20.20 15.31 2.72
CA ASN A 85 -20.18 16.20 3.89
C ASN A 85 -19.79 15.51 5.20
N ASP A 86 -19.70 14.17 5.23
CA ASP A 86 -19.17 13.44 6.38
C ASP A 86 -17.65 13.60 6.49
N VAL A 87 -17.24 14.70 7.12
CA VAL A 87 -15.85 15.04 7.44
C VAL A 87 -15.19 13.89 8.20
N TRP A 88 -15.91 13.28 9.15
CA TRP A 88 -15.40 12.17 9.95
C TRP A 88 -15.03 10.94 9.11
N LEU A 89 -15.88 10.56 8.16
CA LEU A 89 -15.65 9.38 7.32
C LEU A 89 -14.44 9.60 6.39
N LYS A 90 -14.32 10.81 5.84
CA LYS A 90 -13.22 11.20 4.97
C LYS A 90 -11.89 11.22 5.74
N ASP A 91 -11.89 11.77 6.95
CA ASP A 91 -10.72 11.78 7.82
C ASP A 91 -10.31 10.38 8.26
N TRP A 92 -11.28 9.53 8.62
CA TRP A 92 -11.02 8.13 8.97
C TRP A 92 -10.41 7.37 7.79
N LYS A 93 -10.98 7.51 6.58
CA LYS A 93 -10.45 6.88 5.36
C LYS A 93 -9.03 7.33 5.06
N ASN A 94 -8.76 8.63 5.13
CA ASN A 94 -7.43 9.18 4.87
C ASN A 94 -6.41 8.66 5.88
N ARG A 95 -6.73 8.73 7.19
CA ARG A 95 -5.87 8.22 8.26
C ARG A 95 -5.58 6.74 8.13
N THR A 96 -6.60 5.93 7.81
CA THR A 96 -6.46 4.48 7.62
C THR A 96 -5.58 4.18 6.40
N THR A 97 -5.82 4.85 5.28
CA THR A 97 -5.03 4.68 4.06
C THR A 97 -3.57 5.10 4.26
N ASP A 98 -3.33 6.19 5.00
CA ASP A 98 -1.97 6.65 5.33
C ASP A 98 -1.23 5.67 6.23
N ARG A 99 -1.91 5.10 7.23
CA ARG A 99 -1.34 4.05 8.08
C ARG A 99 -0.99 2.81 7.25
N ILE A 100 -1.93 2.33 6.44
CA ILE A 100 -1.75 1.17 5.56
C ILE A 100 -0.55 1.40 4.63
N LYS A 101 -0.52 2.52 3.92
CA LYS A 101 0.61 2.92 3.05
C LYS A 101 1.93 2.91 3.80
N THR A 102 1.98 3.51 5.00
CA THR A 102 3.20 3.59 5.81
C THR A 102 3.67 2.20 6.26
N VAL A 103 2.75 1.31 6.64
CA VAL A 103 3.07 -0.09 6.96
C VAL A 103 3.62 -0.80 5.73
N LEU A 104 2.92 -0.77 4.59
CA LEU A 104 3.32 -1.43 3.34
C LEU A 104 4.71 -1.00 2.87
N LEU A 105 5.00 0.30 2.93
CA LEU A 105 6.32 0.81 2.57
C LEU A 105 7.38 0.35 3.58
N GLY A 106 7.10 0.44 4.88
CA GLY A 106 8.02 0.00 5.93
C GLY A 106 8.35 -1.48 5.83
N THR A 107 7.33 -2.33 5.71
CA THR A 107 7.49 -3.78 5.57
C THR A 107 8.23 -4.14 4.28
N GLY A 108 7.86 -3.51 3.15
CA GLY A 108 8.54 -3.73 1.88
C GLY A 108 10.03 -3.35 1.93
N THR A 109 10.37 -2.24 2.57
CA THR A 109 11.79 -1.87 2.77
C THR A 109 12.53 -2.83 3.69
N GLY A 110 11.90 -3.34 4.75
CA GLY A 110 12.50 -4.35 5.63
C GLY A 110 12.82 -5.65 4.88
N CYS A 111 11.90 -6.12 4.04
CA CYS A 111 12.09 -7.29 3.18
C CYS A 111 13.26 -7.10 2.20
N LEU A 112 13.31 -5.97 1.50
CA LEU A 112 14.40 -5.68 0.57
C LEU A 112 15.76 -5.57 1.28
N PHE A 113 15.78 -4.93 2.45
CA PHE A 113 17.02 -4.76 3.21
C PHE A 113 17.60 -6.10 3.64
N ILE A 114 16.76 -7.02 4.15
CA ILE A 114 17.18 -8.40 4.48
C ILE A 114 17.65 -9.15 3.25
N SER A 115 16.90 -9.07 2.15
CA SER A 115 17.24 -9.79 0.91
C SER A 115 18.61 -9.36 0.39
N LEU A 116 18.86 -8.05 0.30
CA LEU A 116 20.15 -7.50 -0.13
C LEU A 116 21.29 -7.85 0.82
N THR A 117 21.05 -7.78 2.14
CA THR A 117 22.04 -8.16 3.15
C THR A 117 22.44 -9.62 2.98
N TYR A 118 21.47 -10.53 2.85
CA TYR A 118 21.76 -11.95 2.65
C TYR A 118 22.38 -12.26 1.30
N LEU A 119 22.02 -11.52 0.24
CA LEU A 119 22.64 -11.66 -1.07
C LEU A 119 24.13 -11.29 -1.00
N PHE A 120 24.48 -10.22 -0.28
CA PHE A 120 25.86 -9.80 -0.10
C PHE A 120 26.70 -10.80 0.71
N PHE A 121 26.09 -11.53 1.64
CA PHE A 121 26.78 -12.61 2.37
C PHE A 121 26.81 -13.96 1.64
N TYR A 122 25.94 -14.14 0.64
CA TYR A 122 25.86 -15.37 -0.14
C TYR A 122 26.93 -15.43 -1.24
N TYR A 123 27.28 -14.27 -1.81
CA TYR A 123 28.33 -14.11 -2.80
C TYR A 123 29.66 -13.74 -2.13
#